data_AF-A0A0Q9MK30-F1
#
_entry.id   AF-A0A0Q9MK30-F1
#
_cell.length_a   1.000
_cell.length_b   1.000
_cell.length_c   1.000
_cell.angle_alpha   90.00
_cell.angle_beta   90.00
_cell.angle_gamma   90.00
#
_symmetry.space_group_name_H-M   'P 1'
#
loop_
_entity.id
_entity.type
_entity.pdbx_description
1 polymer ?
#
loop_
_entity_poly.entity_id
_entity_poly.type
_entity_poly.pdbx_seq_one_letter_code
_entity_poly.pdbx_strand_id
1 'polypeptide(L)'
;MLFPARYRNVPSYLRCVPEFSRKQGGHHYKSNNSLVVIKMQTLRIYDEPAFRARLAQLDHRAKMAFSAACAQRLMPLFIRYAKKTGTDAQAQRLREILSTAWDAASGVPGDVNGLDAEAAAFGPSDDAEWVFEMGYAQNAAAAVAYAIRTCLSDDPQEAAWAARQLYEAAEYAISQPDLDQVELHVQKVGDSLKRNEAALASDLVQTALAFLDRDLVVVESAPPSWEGLRQQSVSEGLSWAATLR
;
A
#
# COMPACT_ATOMS: atom_id res chain seq x y z
N MET A 1 -14.31 -17.25 1.99
CA MET A 1 -13.87 -16.66 0.70
C MET A 1 -12.36 -16.69 0.68
N LEU A 2 -11.78 -17.50 -0.22
CA LEU A 2 -10.34 -17.68 -0.37
C LEU A 2 -9.88 -16.75 -1.50
N PHE A 3 -9.07 -15.74 -1.20
CA PHE A 3 -8.37 -14.98 -2.24
C PHE A 3 -7.37 -15.91 -2.95
N PRO A 4 -7.40 -16.05 -4.29
CA PRO A 4 -6.49 -16.94 -4.99
C PRO A 4 -5.09 -16.33 -5.07
N ALA A 5 -4.11 -17.02 -4.48
CA ALA A 5 -2.69 -16.77 -4.67
C ALA A 5 -2.26 -17.12 -6.12
N ARG A 6 -1.75 -16.14 -6.86
CA ARG A 6 -0.93 -16.30 -8.08
C ARG A 6 0.09 -15.15 -8.09
N TYR A 7 1.39 -15.25 -8.35
CA TYR A 7 2.21 -16.18 -9.13
C TYR A 7 3.63 -16.29 -8.53
N ARG A 8 4.22 -17.49 -8.59
CA ARG A 8 5.68 -17.73 -8.57
C ARG A 8 6.19 -17.69 -10.01
N ASN A 9 7.29 -16.96 -10.26
CA ASN A 9 8.43 -17.29 -11.14
C ASN A 9 9.08 -16.01 -11.68
N VAL A 10 10.23 -15.64 -11.14
CA VAL A 10 11.13 -14.64 -11.73
C VAL A 10 12.37 -15.38 -12.23
N PRO A 11 12.68 -15.39 -13.54
CA PRO A 11 13.94 -15.90 -14.06
C PRO A 11 15.08 -14.91 -13.78
N SER A 12 16.13 -15.41 -13.16
CA SER A 12 17.42 -14.76 -12.94
C SER A 12 18.19 -14.56 -14.25
N TYR A 13 18.43 -13.31 -14.68
CA TYR A 13 19.49 -12.99 -15.63
C TYR A 13 20.13 -11.63 -15.31
N LEU A 14 21.18 -11.68 -14.46
CA LEU A 14 22.26 -10.70 -14.43
C LEU A 14 23.44 -11.30 -15.19
N ARG A 15 23.92 -10.59 -16.22
CA ARG A 15 25.33 -10.39 -16.63
C ARG A 15 25.46 -10.24 -18.14
N CYS A 16 25.77 -9.01 -18.58
CA CYS A 16 26.72 -8.75 -19.66
C CYS A 16 27.02 -7.24 -19.68
N VAL A 17 28.24 -6.86 -19.31
CA VAL A 17 28.78 -5.51 -19.47
C VAL A 17 29.75 -5.57 -20.66
N PRO A 18 29.60 -4.76 -21.71
CA PRO A 18 30.67 -4.57 -22.69
C PRO A 18 31.58 -3.43 -22.24
N GLU A 19 32.86 -3.75 -22.08
CA GLU A 19 33.97 -2.79 -22.05
C GLU A 19 33.99 -1.98 -23.35
N PHE A 20 33.97 -0.65 -23.25
CA PHE A 20 34.27 0.23 -24.39
C PHE A 20 35.48 1.10 -24.11
N SER A 21 36.43 0.98 -25.04
CA SER A 21 37.79 1.48 -25.00
C SER A 21 37.90 3.00 -25.16
N ARG A 22 38.86 3.57 -24.42
CA ARG A 22 39.34 4.96 -24.47
C ARG A 22 39.73 5.42 -25.89
N LYS A 23 39.26 6.60 -26.30
CA LYS A 23 40.03 7.53 -27.15
C LYS A 23 39.92 8.95 -26.58
N GLN A 24 41.08 9.57 -26.40
CA GLN A 24 41.27 10.94 -25.93
C GLN A 24 41.09 11.93 -27.08
N GLY A 25 40.44 13.05 -26.81
CA GLY A 25 40.37 14.22 -27.68
C GLY A 25 39.80 15.39 -26.89
N GLY A 26 40.66 16.28 -26.40
CA GLY A 26 40.26 17.48 -25.68
C GLY A 26 40.00 18.63 -26.65
N HIS A 27 38.97 19.44 -26.36
CA HIS A 27 39.06 20.90 -26.41
C HIS A 27 37.87 21.56 -25.69
N HIS A 28 38.25 22.49 -24.82
CA HIS A 28 37.48 23.45 -24.02
C HIS A 28 36.00 23.67 -24.34
N TYR A 29 35.14 23.27 -23.38
CA TYR A 29 33.82 23.84 -23.18
C TYR A 29 33.80 24.64 -21.88
N LYS A 30 33.35 25.90 -21.93
CA LYS A 30 33.12 26.74 -20.75
C LYS A 30 31.98 26.13 -19.93
N SER A 31 32.32 25.56 -18.79
CA SER A 31 31.37 24.93 -17.87
C SER A 31 30.70 26.00 -17.00
N ASN A 32 29.45 26.33 -17.31
CA ASN A 32 28.50 26.83 -16.31
C ASN A 32 28.03 25.62 -15.50
N ASN A 33 28.77 25.27 -14.45
CA ASN A 33 28.48 24.12 -13.60
C ASN A 33 27.35 24.47 -12.62
N SER A 34 26.13 24.57 -13.13
CA SER A 34 24.95 24.40 -12.29
C SER A 34 24.90 22.93 -11.89
N LEU A 35 25.44 22.62 -10.71
CA LEU A 35 25.28 21.33 -10.05
C LEU A 35 23.79 21.11 -9.81
N VAL A 36 23.11 20.50 -10.78
CA VAL A 36 21.84 19.83 -10.54
C VAL A 36 22.21 18.61 -9.70
N VAL A 37 22.08 18.77 -8.38
CA VAL A 37 22.11 17.64 -7.46
C VAL A 37 20.86 16.84 -7.76
N ILE A 38 20.96 15.90 -8.70
CA ILE A 38 19.95 14.86 -8.87
C ILE A 38 20.05 14.04 -7.59
N LYS A 39 19.14 14.30 -6.66
CA LYS A 39 18.95 13.48 -5.46
C LYS A 39 18.66 12.07 -6.00
N MET A 40 19.65 11.18 -5.99
CA MET A 40 19.43 9.76 -6.26
C MET A 40 18.61 9.25 -5.07
N GLN A 41 17.29 9.40 -5.17
CA GLN A 41 16.37 8.79 -4.23
C GLN A 41 16.46 7.28 -4.45
N THR A 42 16.94 6.56 -3.43
CA THR A 42 16.90 5.10 -3.44
C THR A 42 15.44 4.67 -3.55
N LEU A 43 15.13 3.96 -4.63
CA LEU A 43 13.81 3.44 -4.92
C LEU A 43 13.45 2.33 -3.93
N ARG A 44 12.31 2.45 -3.26
CA ARG A 44 11.77 1.42 -2.37
C ARG A 44 11.04 0.35 -3.19
N ILE A 45 11.06 -0.88 -2.71
CA ILE A 45 10.37 -2.03 -3.29
C ILE A 45 9.56 -2.70 -2.19
N TYR A 46 8.32 -3.09 -2.49
CA TYR A 46 7.52 -3.89 -1.55
C TYR A 46 8.10 -5.30 -1.43
N ASP A 47 8.44 -5.71 -0.20
CA ASP A 47 8.99 -7.03 0.11
C ASP A 47 8.18 -7.65 1.26
N GLU A 48 7.09 -8.34 0.91
CA GLU A 48 6.19 -9.00 1.89
C GLU A 48 6.95 -9.94 2.86
N PRO A 49 7.87 -10.81 2.40
CA PRO A 49 8.71 -11.60 3.30
C PRO A 49 9.50 -10.76 4.32
N ALA A 50 10.08 -9.63 3.91
CA ALA A 50 10.83 -8.74 4.81
C ALA A 50 9.91 -8.06 5.84
N PHE A 51 8.73 -7.58 5.41
CA PHE A 51 7.71 -7.05 6.32
C PHE A 51 7.33 -8.08 7.38
N ARG A 52 6.95 -9.29 6.93
CA ARG A 52 6.56 -10.38 7.84
C ARG A 52 7.66 -10.74 8.84
N ALA A 53 8.91 -10.82 8.37
CA ALA A 53 10.04 -11.16 9.24
C ALA A 53 10.27 -10.14 10.36
N ARG A 54 10.14 -8.83 10.06
CA ARG A 54 10.22 -7.75 11.05
C ARG A 54 9.03 -7.77 12.00
N LEU A 55 7.82 -7.89 11.46
CA LEU A 55 6.58 -7.95 12.24
C LEU A 55 6.55 -9.15 13.20
N ALA A 56 7.16 -10.28 12.82
CA ALA A 56 7.27 -11.47 13.68
C ALA A 56 8.07 -11.23 14.98
N GLN A 57 8.91 -10.18 15.03
CA GLN A 57 9.67 -9.82 16.23
C GLN A 57 8.92 -8.88 17.17
N LEU A 58 7.78 -8.34 16.73
CA LEU A 58 7.00 -7.38 17.51
C LEU A 58 6.04 -8.08 18.45
N ASP A 59 5.65 -7.38 19.52
CA ASP A 59 4.52 -7.81 20.32
C ASP A 59 3.19 -7.65 19.57
N HIS A 60 2.15 -8.27 20.12
CA HIS A 60 0.82 -8.27 19.50
C HIS A 60 0.26 -6.87 19.29
N ARG A 61 0.48 -5.96 20.25
CA ARG A 61 -0.05 -4.59 20.20
C ARG A 61 0.60 -3.77 19.09
N ALA A 62 1.90 -3.94 18.90
CA ALA A 62 2.66 -3.30 17.82
C ALA A 62 2.21 -3.82 16.44
N LYS A 63 1.97 -5.14 16.28
CA LYS A 63 1.40 -5.69 15.03
C LYS A 63 0.00 -5.14 14.75
N MET A 64 -0.87 -5.10 15.77
CA MET A 64 -2.20 -4.50 15.67
C MET A 64 -2.13 -3.03 15.23
N ALA A 65 -1.27 -2.22 15.88
CA ALA A 65 -1.08 -0.81 15.53
C ALA A 65 -0.59 -0.61 14.09
N PHE A 66 0.37 -1.43 13.63
CA PHE A 66 0.87 -1.38 12.27
C PHE A 66 -0.22 -1.70 11.23
N SER A 67 -0.96 -2.80 11.42
CA SER A 67 -2.04 -3.18 10.52
C SER A 67 -3.18 -2.15 10.50
N ALA A 68 -3.55 -1.59 11.66
CA ALA A 68 -4.54 -0.53 11.77
C ALA A 68 -4.08 0.78 11.09
N ALA A 69 -2.79 1.13 11.16
CA ALA A 69 -2.22 2.27 10.45
C ALA A 69 -2.37 2.14 8.93
N CYS A 70 -2.07 0.94 8.38
CA CYS A 70 -2.25 0.65 6.95
C CYS A 70 -3.72 0.82 6.52
N ALA A 71 -4.65 0.22 7.26
CA ALA A 71 -6.08 0.34 7.00
C ALA A 71 -6.60 1.78 7.14
N GLN A 72 -6.12 2.52 8.15
CA GLN A 72 -6.49 3.92 8.41
C GLN A 72 -6.16 4.84 7.25
N ARG A 73 -5.02 4.63 6.58
CA ARG A 73 -4.63 5.41 5.40
C ARG A 73 -5.51 5.15 4.18
N LEU A 74 -6.14 3.97 4.09
CA LEU A 74 -7.03 3.60 2.99
C LEU A 74 -8.48 4.07 3.18
N MET A 75 -8.90 4.40 4.41
CA MET A 75 -10.28 4.79 4.71
C MET A 75 -10.82 5.95 3.86
N PRO A 76 -10.06 7.02 3.56
CA PRO A 76 -10.55 8.09 2.70
C PRO A 76 -10.94 7.61 1.29
N LEU A 77 -10.26 6.59 0.76
CA LEU A 77 -10.58 6.03 -0.55
C LEU A 77 -11.87 5.19 -0.50
N PHE A 78 -12.08 4.42 0.57
CA PHE A 78 -13.36 3.73 0.79
C PHE A 78 -14.52 4.71 0.90
N ILE A 79 -14.32 5.83 1.61
CA ILE A 79 -15.34 6.88 1.77
C ILE A 79 -15.69 7.50 0.40
N ARG A 80 -14.71 7.70 -0.47
CA ARG A 80 -14.95 8.18 -1.83
C ARG A 80 -15.82 7.21 -2.63
N TYR A 81 -15.51 5.91 -2.57
CA TYR A 81 -16.35 4.87 -3.16
C TYR A 81 -17.78 4.92 -2.61
N ALA A 82 -17.94 4.92 -1.29
CA ALA A 82 -19.25 4.88 -0.64
C ALA A 82 -20.13 6.07 -1.02
N LYS A 83 -19.55 7.27 -1.15
CA LYS A 83 -20.28 8.45 -1.65
C LYS A 83 -20.76 8.29 -3.09
N LYS A 84 -19.98 7.61 -3.93
CA LYS A 84 -20.30 7.41 -5.34
C LYS A 84 -21.38 6.35 -5.55
N THR A 85 -21.42 5.33 -4.70
CA THR A 85 -22.38 4.22 -4.78
C THR A 85 -23.56 4.35 -3.82
N GLY A 86 -23.60 5.41 -2.99
CA GLY A 86 -24.65 5.62 -2.00
C GLY A 86 -24.59 4.68 -0.80
N THR A 87 -23.41 4.20 -0.42
CA THR A 87 -23.20 3.26 0.69
C THR A 87 -22.55 3.90 1.93
N ASP A 88 -22.85 5.18 2.22
CA ASP A 88 -22.26 5.93 3.35
C ASP A 88 -22.37 5.22 4.71
N ALA A 89 -23.46 4.47 4.95
CA ALA A 89 -23.63 3.67 6.16
C ALA A 89 -22.56 2.57 6.31
N GLN A 90 -22.14 1.94 5.21
CA GLN A 90 -21.06 0.95 5.22
C GLN A 90 -19.72 1.61 5.53
N ALA A 91 -19.46 2.81 4.99
CA ALA A 91 -18.23 3.55 5.30
C ALA A 91 -18.17 3.95 6.78
N GLN A 92 -19.30 4.34 7.37
CA GLN A 92 -19.39 4.62 8.79
C GLN A 92 -19.11 3.36 9.62
N ARG A 93 -19.74 2.23 9.27
CA ARG A 93 -19.55 0.97 9.98
C ARG A 93 -18.12 0.44 9.86
N LEU A 94 -17.49 0.54 8.69
CA LEU A 94 -16.10 0.15 8.49
C LEU A 94 -15.12 1.00 9.35
N ARG A 95 -15.41 2.29 9.55
CA ARG A 95 -14.62 3.14 10.48
C ARG A 95 -14.75 2.68 11.93
N GLU A 96 -15.94 2.25 12.35
CA GLU A 96 -16.16 1.75 13.70
C GLU A 96 -15.35 0.48 13.95
N ILE A 97 -15.38 -0.46 12.99
CA ILE A 97 -14.56 -1.68 13.05
C ILE A 97 -13.07 -1.33 13.14
N LEU A 98 -12.59 -0.41 12.31
CA LEU A 98 -11.20 0.06 12.39
C LEU A 98 -10.88 0.72 13.74
N SER A 99 -11.83 1.46 14.34
CA SER A 99 -11.62 2.01 15.69
C SER A 99 -11.44 0.90 16.72
N THR A 100 -12.17 -0.21 16.61
CA THR A 100 -11.99 -1.38 17.49
C THR A 100 -10.57 -1.96 17.37
N ALA A 101 -9.96 -1.99 16.18
CA ALA A 101 -8.57 -2.41 16.02
C ALA A 101 -7.58 -1.47 16.72
N TRP A 102 -7.81 -0.15 16.66
CA TRP A 102 -7.01 0.84 17.39
C TRP A 102 -7.16 0.73 18.91
N ASP A 103 -8.38 0.50 19.37
CA ASP A 103 -8.70 0.31 20.78
C ASP A 103 -7.99 -0.95 21.31
N ALA A 104 -8.06 -2.06 20.56
CA ALA A 104 -7.34 -3.30 20.89
C ALA A 104 -5.81 -3.10 20.93
N ALA A 105 -5.22 -2.40 19.94
CA ALA A 105 -3.80 -2.05 19.96
C ALA A 105 -3.44 -1.19 21.19
N SER A 106 -4.37 -0.37 21.66
CA SER A 106 -4.24 0.48 22.85
C SER A 106 -4.52 -0.26 24.17
N GLY A 107 -4.83 -1.56 24.12
CA GLY A 107 -5.11 -2.38 25.30
C GLY A 107 -6.51 -2.16 25.88
N VAL A 108 -7.40 -1.52 25.12
CA VAL A 108 -8.81 -1.38 25.48
C VAL A 108 -9.54 -2.66 25.10
N PRO A 109 -10.21 -3.34 26.05
CA PRO A 109 -10.94 -4.57 25.75
C PRO A 109 -12.16 -4.28 24.88
N GLY A 110 -12.37 -5.11 23.85
CA GLY A 110 -13.53 -5.06 22.96
C GLY A 110 -13.77 -6.42 22.30
N ASP A 111 -14.99 -6.67 21.86
CA ASP A 111 -15.32 -7.88 21.11
C ASP A 111 -14.98 -7.67 19.63
N VAL A 112 -13.97 -8.38 19.16
CA VAL A 112 -13.49 -8.34 17.77
C VAL A 112 -14.00 -9.53 16.94
N ASN A 113 -14.75 -10.45 17.55
CA ASN A 113 -15.19 -11.67 16.86
C ASN A 113 -16.16 -11.35 15.73
N GLY A 114 -15.90 -11.91 14.55
CA GLY A 114 -16.73 -11.73 13.36
C GLY A 114 -16.59 -10.37 12.66
N LEU A 115 -15.90 -9.40 13.25
CA LEU A 115 -15.68 -8.09 12.63
C LEU A 115 -14.78 -8.18 11.38
N ASP A 116 -13.93 -9.20 11.25
CA ASP A 116 -13.13 -9.41 10.05
C ASP A 116 -14.00 -9.81 8.85
N ALA A 117 -14.95 -10.73 9.07
CA ALA A 117 -15.90 -11.15 8.07
C ALA A 117 -16.85 -10.00 7.69
N GLU A 118 -17.30 -9.22 8.67
CA GLU A 118 -18.11 -8.02 8.44
C GLU A 118 -17.34 -6.99 7.60
N ALA A 119 -16.10 -6.66 7.97
CA ALA A 119 -15.27 -5.72 7.21
C ALA A 119 -15.03 -6.19 5.77
N ALA A 120 -14.70 -7.47 5.57
CA ALA A 120 -14.48 -8.03 4.25
C ALA A 120 -15.75 -7.95 3.36
N ALA A 121 -16.93 -8.10 3.94
CA ALA A 121 -18.21 -8.04 3.23
C ALA A 121 -18.56 -6.62 2.71
N PHE A 122 -17.89 -5.57 3.19
CA PHE A 122 -18.07 -4.21 2.67
C PHE A 122 -17.26 -3.94 1.39
N GLY A 123 -16.35 -4.83 1.00
CA GLY A 123 -15.67 -4.75 -0.29
C GLY A 123 -16.68 -4.99 -1.43
N PRO A 124 -16.64 -4.21 -2.53
CA PRO A 124 -17.49 -4.48 -3.69
C PRO A 124 -17.24 -5.88 -4.26
N SER A 125 -18.33 -6.57 -4.62
CA SER A 125 -18.28 -7.83 -5.34
C SER A 125 -18.03 -7.62 -6.84
N ASP A 126 -17.52 -8.65 -7.51
CA ASP A 126 -17.30 -8.62 -8.96
C ASP A 126 -18.59 -8.45 -9.78
N ASP A 127 -19.75 -8.77 -9.18
CA ASP A 127 -21.08 -8.63 -9.81
C ASP A 127 -21.66 -7.20 -9.70
N ALA A 128 -21.01 -6.28 -8.99
CA ALA A 128 -21.50 -4.91 -8.83
C ALA A 128 -21.26 -4.05 -10.09
N GLU A 129 -22.06 -3.00 -10.26
CA GLU A 129 -21.82 -2.03 -11.34
C GLU A 129 -20.42 -1.42 -11.20
N TRP A 130 -19.67 -1.46 -12.29
CA TRP A 130 -18.28 -1.04 -12.26
C TRP A 130 -18.15 0.46 -12.01
N VAL A 131 -17.42 0.83 -10.96
CA VAL A 131 -16.91 2.18 -10.76
C VAL A 131 -15.42 2.12 -10.45
N PHE A 132 -14.68 3.13 -10.90
CA PHE A 132 -13.24 3.22 -10.73
C PHE A 132 -12.77 2.99 -9.28
N GLU A 133 -13.53 3.46 -8.30
CA GLU A 133 -13.20 3.42 -6.89
C GLU A 133 -13.38 2.03 -6.25
N MET A 134 -13.94 1.05 -6.97
CA MET A 134 -14.12 -0.32 -6.47
C MET A 134 -12.80 -0.94 -6.02
N GLY A 135 -11.72 -0.79 -6.80
CA GLY A 135 -10.41 -1.34 -6.43
C GLY A 135 -9.89 -0.74 -5.13
N TYR A 136 -10.12 0.56 -4.89
CA TYR A 136 -9.76 1.16 -3.60
C TYR A 136 -10.62 0.64 -2.44
N ALA A 137 -11.92 0.46 -2.68
CA ALA A 137 -12.83 -0.05 -1.66
C ALA A 137 -12.52 -1.50 -1.26
N GLN A 138 -12.18 -2.35 -2.23
CA GLN A 138 -11.74 -3.72 -1.98
C GLN A 138 -10.47 -3.75 -1.11
N ASN A 139 -9.45 -2.98 -1.48
CA ASN A 139 -8.21 -2.88 -0.70
C ASN A 139 -8.45 -2.35 0.72
N ALA A 140 -9.26 -1.30 0.87
CA ALA A 140 -9.55 -0.73 2.18
C ALA A 140 -10.33 -1.71 3.10
N ALA A 141 -11.37 -2.35 2.58
CA ALA A 141 -12.15 -3.36 3.31
C ALA A 141 -11.27 -4.55 3.72
N ALA A 142 -10.44 -5.05 2.81
CA ALA A 142 -9.49 -6.12 3.09
C ALA A 142 -8.45 -5.71 4.15
N ALA A 143 -7.90 -4.49 4.08
CA ALA A 143 -6.95 -4.00 5.07
C ALA A 143 -7.54 -3.95 6.49
N VAL A 144 -8.80 -3.50 6.62
CA VAL A 144 -9.50 -3.51 7.92
C VAL A 144 -9.75 -4.94 8.39
N ALA A 145 -10.16 -5.85 7.50
CA ALA A 145 -10.34 -7.26 7.86
C ALA A 145 -9.02 -7.89 8.35
N TYR A 146 -7.91 -7.61 7.67
CA TYR A 146 -6.57 -8.05 8.09
C TYR A 146 -6.13 -7.44 9.42
N ALA A 147 -6.48 -6.19 9.70
CA ALA A 147 -6.22 -5.59 11.01
C ALA A 147 -6.97 -6.33 12.14
N ILE A 148 -8.26 -6.65 11.94
CA ILE A 148 -9.02 -7.46 12.91
C ILE A 148 -8.45 -8.88 13.05
N ARG A 149 -8.04 -9.53 11.96
CA ARG A 149 -7.38 -10.84 12.05
C ARG A 149 -6.05 -10.80 12.78
N THR A 150 -5.31 -9.71 12.65
CA THR A 150 -4.12 -9.45 13.47
C THR A 150 -4.50 -9.39 14.95
N CYS A 151 -5.60 -8.72 15.32
CA CYS A 151 -6.12 -8.72 16.68
C CYS A 151 -6.48 -10.13 17.19
N LEU A 152 -7.06 -10.97 16.33
CA LEU A 152 -7.53 -12.32 16.70
C LEU A 152 -6.42 -13.36 16.81
N SER A 153 -5.36 -13.26 15.99
CA SER A 153 -4.40 -14.35 15.78
C SER A 153 -2.98 -14.07 16.25
N ASP A 154 -2.59 -12.80 16.40
CA ASP A 154 -1.19 -12.37 16.55
C ASP A 154 -0.26 -12.83 15.39
N ASP A 155 -0.83 -13.23 14.25
CA ASP A 155 -0.08 -13.68 13.09
C ASP A 155 0.54 -12.47 12.34
N PRO A 156 1.87 -12.36 12.24
CA PRO A 156 2.52 -11.29 11.48
C PRO A 156 2.17 -11.29 9.99
N GLN A 157 1.70 -12.40 9.42
CA GLN A 157 1.25 -12.47 8.02
C GLN A 157 0.00 -11.63 7.78
N GLU A 158 -0.94 -11.58 8.73
CA GLU A 158 -2.15 -10.76 8.63
C GLU A 158 -1.79 -9.27 8.58
N ALA A 159 -0.86 -8.84 9.43
CA ALA A 159 -0.35 -7.47 9.42
C ALA A 159 0.42 -7.13 8.12
N ALA A 160 1.20 -8.07 7.58
CA ALA A 160 1.86 -7.90 6.28
C ALA A 160 0.84 -7.81 5.12
N TRP A 161 -0.26 -8.57 5.16
CA TRP A 161 -1.32 -8.43 4.17
C TRP A 161 -2.07 -7.10 4.27
N ALA A 162 -2.25 -6.52 5.45
CA ALA A 162 -2.77 -5.16 5.58
C ALA A 162 -1.86 -4.13 4.86
N ALA A 163 -0.53 -4.26 5.02
CA ALA A 163 0.44 -3.43 4.30
C ALA A 163 0.38 -3.62 2.78
N ARG A 164 0.19 -4.87 2.34
CA ARG A 164 0.02 -5.21 0.93
C ARG A 164 -1.16 -4.46 0.31
N GLN A 165 -2.29 -4.34 1.01
CA GLN A 165 -3.45 -3.62 0.48
C GLN A 165 -3.18 -2.12 0.26
N LEU A 166 -2.32 -1.51 1.09
CA LEU A 166 -1.91 -0.11 0.88
C LEU A 166 -1.04 0.02 -0.38
N TYR A 167 -0.13 -0.92 -0.59
CA TYR A 167 0.70 -1.00 -1.79
C TYR A 167 -0.14 -1.27 -3.06
N GLU A 168 -1.04 -2.26 -3.02
CA GLU A 168 -1.90 -2.62 -4.14
C GLU A 168 -2.87 -1.49 -4.52
N ALA A 169 -3.36 -0.70 -3.54
CA ALA A 169 -4.13 0.50 -3.83
C ALA A 169 -3.31 1.57 -4.57
N ALA A 170 -2.01 1.70 -4.27
CA ALA A 170 -1.10 2.61 -4.96
C ALA A 170 -0.83 2.15 -6.40
N GLU A 171 -0.62 0.85 -6.60
CA GLU A 171 -0.46 0.26 -7.93
C GLU A 171 -1.75 0.39 -8.76
N TYR A 172 -2.90 0.14 -8.14
CA TYR A 172 -4.20 0.24 -8.78
C TYR A 172 -4.39 1.61 -9.42
N ALA A 173 -4.05 2.68 -8.70
CA ALA A 173 -4.14 4.06 -9.19
C ALA A 173 -3.31 4.35 -10.44
N ILE A 174 -2.24 3.57 -10.68
CA ILE A 174 -1.35 3.71 -11.84
C ILE A 174 -1.80 2.79 -12.98
N SER A 175 -2.35 1.62 -12.65
CA SER A 175 -2.67 0.56 -13.62
C SER A 175 -3.91 0.83 -14.47
N GLN A 176 -4.79 1.73 -14.03
CA GLN A 176 -6.03 1.98 -14.73
C GLN A 176 -5.80 2.91 -15.94
N PRO A 177 -6.20 2.50 -17.15
CA PRO A 177 -6.07 3.33 -18.33
C PRO A 177 -6.90 4.60 -18.17
N ASP A 178 -6.43 5.72 -18.75
CA ASP A 178 -7.34 6.84 -19.03
C ASP A 178 -8.49 6.27 -19.86
N LEU A 179 -9.71 6.28 -19.29
CA LEU A 179 -10.92 5.74 -19.93
C LEU A 179 -11.25 6.44 -21.25
N ASP A 180 -10.54 7.52 -21.58
CA ASP A 180 -10.60 8.24 -22.85
C ASP A 180 -9.79 7.56 -23.99
N GLN A 181 -9.02 6.51 -23.70
CA GLN A 181 -8.22 5.78 -24.71
C GLN A 181 -8.51 4.27 -24.69
N VAL A 182 -9.73 3.89 -25.08
CA VAL A 182 -10.06 2.48 -25.37
C VAL A 182 -9.48 2.11 -26.73
N GLU A 183 -8.19 1.81 -26.75
CA GLU A 183 -7.59 0.98 -27.79
C GLU A 183 -7.05 -0.29 -27.13
N LEU A 184 -7.74 -1.41 -27.38
CA LEU A 184 -7.36 -2.76 -26.96
C LEU A 184 -6.02 -3.14 -27.61
N HIS A 185 -4.92 -2.64 -27.05
CA HIS A 185 -3.58 -3.03 -27.46
C HIS A 185 -3.21 -4.35 -26.78
N VAL A 186 -3.05 -5.40 -27.59
CA VAL A 186 -2.36 -6.62 -27.19
C VAL A 186 -0.93 -6.24 -26.80
N GLN A 187 -0.66 -6.17 -25.50
CA GLN A 187 0.60 -5.67 -24.97
C GLN A 187 1.70 -6.73 -25.09
N LYS A 188 2.85 -6.33 -25.65
CA LYS A 188 4.04 -7.18 -25.69
C LYS A 188 4.61 -7.29 -24.27
N VAL A 189 5.23 -8.44 -23.97
CA VAL A 189 5.87 -8.70 -22.66
C VAL A 189 6.87 -7.60 -22.26
N GLY A 190 7.56 -6.98 -23.23
CA GLY A 190 8.46 -5.85 -22.97
C GLY A 190 7.79 -4.56 -22.48
N ASP A 191 6.51 -4.35 -22.81
CA ASP A 191 5.73 -3.18 -22.38
C ASP A 191 5.16 -3.36 -20.97
N SER A 192 5.10 -4.61 -20.48
CA SER A 192 4.76 -4.93 -19.09
C SER A 192 5.94 -4.64 -18.16
N LEU A 193 7.18 -5.01 -18.55
CA LEU A 193 8.38 -4.72 -17.75
C LEU A 193 8.63 -3.22 -17.58
N LYS A 194 8.49 -2.43 -18.64
CA LYS A 194 8.65 -0.97 -18.58
C LYS A 194 7.56 -0.28 -17.75
N ARG A 195 6.32 -0.79 -17.78
CA ARG A 195 5.25 -0.28 -16.91
C ARG A 195 5.50 -0.63 -15.44
N ASN A 196 6.06 -1.79 -15.15
CA ASN A 196 6.42 -2.17 -13.79
C ASN A 196 7.54 -1.28 -13.24
N GLU A 197 8.57 -0.96 -14.04
CA GLU A 197 9.62 0.00 -13.65
C GLU A 197 9.06 1.42 -13.43
N ALA A 198 8.19 1.88 -14.32
CA ALA A 198 7.54 3.20 -14.18
C ALA A 198 6.58 3.26 -12.98
N ALA A 199 5.84 2.18 -12.71
CA ALA A 199 4.95 2.08 -11.56
C ALA A 199 5.75 2.06 -10.24
N LEU A 200 6.85 1.32 -10.20
CA LEU A 200 7.76 1.32 -9.05
C LEU A 200 8.37 2.71 -8.81
N ALA A 201 8.66 3.47 -9.86
CA ALA A 201 9.17 4.84 -9.76
C ALA A 201 8.09 5.90 -9.49
N SER A 202 6.81 5.53 -9.46
CA SER A 202 5.71 6.47 -9.22
C SER A 202 5.77 7.04 -7.80
N ASP A 203 5.57 8.36 -7.70
CA ASP A 203 5.45 9.05 -6.41
C ASP A 203 4.35 8.45 -5.53
N LEU A 204 3.27 7.92 -6.13
CA LEU A 204 2.17 7.28 -5.38
C LEU A 204 2.64 6.02 -4.66
N VAL A 205 3.36 5.14 -5.37
CA VAL A 205 3.91 3.90 -4.82
C VAL A 205 5.03 4.19 -3.84
N GLN A 206 5.94 5.10 -4.18
CA GLN A 206 7.04 5.48 -3.28
C GLN A 206 6.54 6.15 -1.99
N THR A 207 5.44 6.90 -2.06
CA THR A 207 4.78 7.48 -0.89
C THR A 207 4.17 6.38 -0.01
N ALA A 208 3.43 5.43 -0.58
CA ALA A 208 2.88 4.29 0.17
C ALA A 208 3.99 3.48 0.86
N LEU A 209 5.08 3.17 0.15
CA LEU A 209 6.22 2.45 0.72
C LEU A 209 6.93 3.25 1.82
N ALA A 210 7.04 4.57 1.68
CA ALA A 210 7.61 5.42 2.72
C ALA A 210 6.73 5.46 3.98
N PHE A 211 5.41 5.36 3.86
CA PHE A 211 4.52 5.18 5.02
C PHE A 211 4.80 3.86 5.73
N LEU A 212 4.83 2.75 4.98
CA LEU A 212 5.05 1.42 5.53
C LEU A 212 6.40 1.31 6.26
N ASP A 213 7.49 1.81 5.66
CA ASP A 213 8.81 1.83 6.29
C ASP A 213 8.81 2.62 7.61
N ARG A 214 8.18 3.80 7.59
CA ARG A 214 8.12 4.68 8.77
C ARG A 214 7.29 4.06 9.88
N ASP A 215 6.14 3.50 9.55
CA ASP A 215 5.25 2.87 10.52
C ASP A 215 5.94 1.68 11.20
N LEU A 216 6.68 0.86 10.44
CA LEU A 216 7.51 -0.21 11.00
C LEU A 216 8.50 0.33 12.02
N VAL A 217 9.24 1.40 11.69
CA VAL A 217 10.18 2.03 12.62
C VAL A 217 9.48 2.54 13.88
N VAL A 218 8.29 3.12 13.75
CA VAL A 218 7.50 3.58 14.90
C VAL A 218 7.10 2.42 15.79
N VAL A 219 6.52 1.34 15.24
CA VAL A 219 6.06 0.20 16.06
C VAL A 219 7.23 -0.60 16.66
N GLU A 220 8.38 -0.66 15.98
CA GLU A 220 9.63 -1.24 16.51
C GLU A 220 10.17 -0.47 17.71
N SER A 221 9.94 0.85 17.77
CA SER A 221 10.36 1.69 18.90
C SER A 221 9.50 1.50 20.16
N ALA A 222 8.40 0.76 20.07
CA ALA A 222 7.46 0.48 21.16
C ALA A 222 7.09 1.74 22.00
N PRO A 223 6.52 2.79 21.36
CA PRO A 223 6.12 3.99 22.07
C PRO A 223 5.08 3.68 23.14
N PRO A 224 4.97 4.54 24.18
CA PRO A 224 4.00 4.34 25.26
C PRO A 224 2.54 4.42 24.81
N SER A 225 2.26 4.99 23.63
CA SER A 225 0.92 5.05 23.03
C SER A 225 0.98 5.06 21.50
N TRP A 226 -0.13 4.68 20.87
CA TRP A 226 -0.29 4.65 19.42
C TRP A 226 -1.00 5.89 18.84
N GLU A 227 -1.40 6.85 19.68
CA GLU A 227 -2.21 8.00 19.26
C GLU A 227 -1.48 8.85 18.20
N GLY A 228 -0.17 9.05 18.35
CA GLY A 228 0.63 9.76 17.34
C GLY A 228 0.61 9.06 15.99
N LEU A 229 0.76 7.73 15.97
CA LEU A 229 0.69 6.92 14.75
C LEU A 229 -0.72 6.97 14.13
N ARG A 230 -1.77 6.93 14.95
CA ARG A 230 -3.17 7.03 14.51
C ARG A 230 -3.43 8.39 13.84
N GLN A 231 -3.09 9.49 14.50
CA GLN A 231 -3.27 10.86 13.97
C GLN A 231 -2.49 11.07 12.66
N GLN A 232 -1.24 10.60 12.62
CA GLN A 232 -0.42 10.65 11.43
C GLN A 232 -1.07 9.86 10.28
N SER A 233 -1.52 8.63 10.54
CA SER A 233 -2.17 7.78 9.52
C SER A 233 -3.46 8.40 8.98
N VAL A 234 -4.23 9.10 9.82
CA VAL A 234 -5.41 9.86 9.37
C VAL A 234 -5.01 11.00 8.43
N SER A 235 -4.05 11.83 8.85
CA SER A 235 -3.61 13.00 8.07
C SER A 235 -2.98 12.58 6.73
N GLU A 236 -2.11 11.58 6.76
CA GLU A 236 -1.44 11.06 5.58
C GLU A 236 -2.42 10.36 4.63
N GLY A 237 -3.37 9.59 5.14
CA GLY A 237 -4.42 8.98 4.33
C GLY A 237 -5.26 10.02 3.59
N LEU A 238 -5.65 11.10 4.27
CA LEU A 238 -6.40 12.20 3.66
C LEU A 238 -5.58 12.90 2.58
N SER A 239 -4.32 13.25 2.88
CA SER A 239 -3.42 13.90 1.92
C SER A 239 -3.14 13.02 0.71
N TRP A 240 -2.91 11.73 0.92
CA TRP A 240 -2.59 10.78 -0.14
C TRP A 240 -3.80 10.51 -1.03
N ALA A 241 -4.99 10.34 -0.44
CA ALA A 241 -6.24 10.19 -1.19
C ALA A 241 -6.55 11.39 -2.07
N ALA A 242 -6.18 12.61 -1.67
CA ALA A 242 -6.34 13.81 -2.50
C ALA A 242 -5.41 13.84 -3.74
N THR A 243 -4.33 13.05 -3.75
CA THR A 243 -3.42 12.91 -4.90
C THR A 243 -3.86 11.82 -5.87
N LEU A 244 -4.72 10.92 -5.42
CA LEU A 244 -5.23 9.79 -6.19
C LEU A 244 -6.46 10.21 -6.98
N ARG A 245 -6.51 9.84 -8.27
CA ARG A 245 -7.73 9.99 -9.09
C ARG A 245 -8.89 9.23 -8.45
#